data_AF-A0A7H0HCR7-F1
#
_entry.id   AF-A0A7H0HCR7-F1
#
_cell.length_a   1.000
_cell.length_b   1.000
_cell.length_c   1.000
_cell.angle_alpha   90.00
_cell.angle_beta   90.00
_cell.angle_gamma   90.00
#
_symmetry.space_group_name_H-M   'P 1'
#
loop_
_entity.id
_entity.type
_entity.pdbx_description
1 polymer ?
#
loop_
_entity_poly.entity_id
_entity_poly.type
_entity_poly.pdbx_seq_one_letter_code
_entity_poly.pdbx_strand_id
1 'polypeptide(L)'
;MFGPTLLLGTGLGMVILAATHAVTAGVPVQDAGLASGLANTARQLGGAVGVAALATLAGAVAQAQPAAHGAQAALLAGSQAAFFAAAGLALLCGLVSLRLGPQA
;
A
#
# COMPACT_ATOMS: atom_id res chain seq x y z
N MET A 1 15.62 15.12 0.42
CA MET A 1 14.83 14.17 -0.39
C MET A 1 15.20 12.71 -0.14
N PHE A 2 16.44 12.36 0.25
CA PHE A 2 16.84 10.96 0.43
C PHE A 2 16.18 10.21 1.60
N GLY A 3 15.84 10.88 2.71
CA GLY A 3 15.28 10.23 3.90
C GLY A 3 14.00 9.42 3.65
N PRO A 4 12.91 10.02 3.14
CA PRO A 4 11.68 9.30 2.84
C PRO A 4 11.86 8.19 1.82
N THR A 5 12.68 8.41 0.79
CA THR A 5 12.94 7.43 -0.26
C THR A 5 13.73 6.23 0.27
N LEU A 6 14.70 6.45 1.14
CA LEU A 6 15.43 5.38 1.83
C LEU A 6 14.50 4.56 2.71
N LEU A 7 13.64 5.22 3.49
CA LEU A 7 12.66 4.55 4.35
C LEU A 7 11.67 3.69 3.54
N LEU A 8 11.17 4.22 2.43
CA LEU A 8 10.31 3.46 1.51
C LEU A 8 11.06 2.27 0.89
N GLY A 9 12.28 2.50 0.40
CA GLY A 9 13.09 1.46 -0.25
C GLY A 9 13.44 0.31 0.69
N THR A 10 13.85 0.61 1.93
CA THR A 10 14.15 -0.43 2.93
C THR A 10 12.88 -1.19 3.34
N GLY A 11 11.77 -0.49 3.58
CA GLY A 11 10.49 -1.11 3.92
C GLY A 11 9.97 -2.03 2.81
N LEU A 12 10.01 -1.57 1.56
CA LEU A 12 9.63 -2.37 0.40
C LEU A 12 10.49 -3.62 0.25
N GLY A 13 11.81 -3.51 0.41
CA GLY A 13 12.71 -4.66 0.34
C GLY A 13 12.37 -5.74 1.38
N MET A 14 12.09 -5.33 2.63
CA MET A 14 11.70 -6.25 3.69
C MET A 14 10.36 -6.94 3.40
N VAL A 15 9.34 -6.18 2.98
CA VAL A 15 8.00 -6.71 2.68
C VAL A 15 8.02 -7.68 1.50
N ILE A 16 8.75 -7.35 0.43
CA ILE A 16 8.84 -8.20 -0.76
C ILE A 16 9.47 -9.54 -0.41
N LEU A 17 10.56 -9.54 0.36
CA LEU A 17 11.25 -10.77 0.76
C LEU A 17 10.36 -11.63 1.66
N ALA A 18 9.76 -11.04 2.69
CA ALA A 18 8.87 -11.74 3.62
C ALA A 18 7.65 -12.33 2.90
N ALA A 19 7.01 -11.56 2.03
CA ALA A 19 5.86 -12.01 1.25
C ALA A 19 6.25 -13.13 0.27
N THR A 20 7.41 -13.04 -0.38
CA THR A 20 7.90 -14.10 -1.28
C THR A 20 8.09 -15.40 -0.51
N HIS A 21 8.77 -15.34 0.64
CA HIS A 21 8.96 -16.52 1.49
C HIS A 21 7.62 -17.12 1.93
N ALA A 22 6.67 -16.29 2.38
CA ALA A 22 5.34 -16.74 2.79
C ALA A 22 4.54 -17.40 1.65
N VAL A 23 4.69 -16.91 0.42
CA VAL A 23 4.02 -17.48 -0.76
C VAL A 23 4.64 -18.80 -1.18
N THR A 24 5.96 -18.98 -1.04
CA THR A 24 6.67 -20.17 -1.51
C THR A 24 6.86 -21.24 -0.43
N ALA A 25 6.75 -20.89 0.85
CA ALA A 25 6.91 -21.83 1.96
C ALA A 25 5.88 -22.96 1.83
N GLY A 26 6.36 -24.20 1.70
CA GLY A 26 5.51 -25.39 1.58
C GLY A 26 4.88 -25.63 0.21
N VAL A 27 5.19 -24.82 -0.80
CA VAL A 27 4.69 -25.02 -2.18
C VAL A 27 5.58 -26.05 -2.91
N PRO A 28 5.00 -27.15 -3.47
CA PRO A 28 5.75 -28.08 -4.30
C PRO A 28 6.40 -27.38 -5.50
N VAL A 29 7.58 -27.84 -5.93
CA VAL A 29 8.35 -27.15 -6.99
C VAL A 29 7.57 -27.00 -8.30
N GLN A 30 6.68 -27.97 -8.60
CA GLN A 30 5.82 -27.98 -9.78
C GLN A 30 4.73 -26.89 -9.75
N ASP A 31 4.37 -26.39 -8.56
CA ASP A 31 3.32 -25.38 -8.36
C ASP A 31 3.90 -23.97 -8.14
N ALA A 32 5.23 -23.82 -8.11
CA ALA A 32 5.90 -22.55 -7.86
C ALA A 32 5.50 -21.46 -8.88
N GLY A 33 5.28 -21.84 -10.14
CA GLY A 33 4.79 -20.92 -11.18
C GLY A 33 3.37 -20.40 -10.90
N LEU A 34 2.48 -21.27 -10.41
CA LEU A 34 1.11 -20.90 -10.03
C LEU A 34 1.12 -19.99 -8.80
N ALA A 35 1.91 -20.33 -7.77
CA ALA A 35 2.03 -19.51 -6.56
C ALA A 35 2.56 -18.10 -6.87
N SER A 36 3.60 -17.98 -7.70
CA SER A 36 4.14 -16.69 -8.13
C SER A 36 3.12 -15.90 -8.98
N GLY A 37 2.42 -16.57 -9.89
CA GLY A 37 1.35 -15.96 -10.70
C GLY A 37 0.21 -15.40 -9.83
N LEU A 38 -0.27 -16.18 -8.86
CA LEU A 38 -1.29 -15.76 -7.90
C LEU A 38 -0.82 -14.57 -7.07
N ALA A 39 0.41 -14.61 -6.54
CA ALA A 39 0.97 -13.51 -5.77
C ALA A 39 1.09 -12.23 -6.61
N ASN A 40 1.51 -12.34 -7.87
CA ASN A 40 1.59 -11.20 -8.77
C ASN A 40 0.22 -10.60 -9.09
N THR A 41 -0.78 -11.43 -9.37
CA THR A 41 -2.16 -10.99 -9.59
C THR A 41 -2.72 -10.32 -8.33
N ALA A 42 -2.49 -10.90 -7.15
CA ALA A 42 -2.91 -10.32 -5.87
C ALA A 42 -2.25 -8.95 -5.64
N ARG A 43 -0.95 -8.79 -5.95
CA ARG A 43 -0.26 -7.49 -5.87
C ARG A 43 -0.83 -6.47 -6.85
N GLN A 44 -1.05 -6.85 -8.11
CA GLN A 44 -1.61 -5.96 -9.13
C GLN A 44 -3.02 -5.51 -8.74
N LEU A 45 -3.87 -6.45 -8.30
CA LEU A 45 -5.22 -6.16 -7.83
C LEU A 45 -5.19 -5.24 -6.60
N GLY A 46 -4.35 -5.56 -5.61
CA GLY A 46 -4.19 -4.73 -4.41
C GLY A 46 -3.70 -3.32 -4.74
N GLY A 47 -2.75 -3.19 -5.67
CA GLY A 47 -2.26 -1.90 -6.16
C GLY A 47 -3.36 -1.09 -6.85
N ALA A 48 -4.13 -1.71 -7.75
CA ALA A 48 -5.23 -1.06 -8.44
C ALA A 48 -6.33 -0.59 -7.47
N VAL A 49 -6.75 -1.45 -6.53
CA VAL A 49 -7.75 -1.12 -5.51
C VAL A 49 -7.26 -0.01 -4.57
N GLY A 50 -5.99 -0.10 -4.12
CA GLY A 50 -5.40 0.90 -3.25
C GLY A 50 -5.32 2.28 -3.91
N VAL A 51 -4.86 2.34 -5.16
CA VAL A 51 -4.81 3.60 -5.93
C VAL A 51 -6.23 4.14 -6.15
N ALA A 52 -7.19 3.31 -6.55
CA ALA A 52 -8.57 3.74 -6.78
C ALA A 52 -9.21 4.33 -5.51
N ALA A 53 -9.05 3.67 -4.36
CA ALA A 53 -9.58 4.15 -3.09
C ALA A 53 -8.93 5.48 -2.66
N LEU A 54 -7.59 5.58 -2.72
CA LEU A 54 -6.87 6.78 -2.32
C LEU A 54 -7.14 7.97 -3.26
N ALA A 55 -7.23 7.72 -4.58
CA ALA A 55 -7.57 8.74 -5.55
C ALA A 55 -9.00 9.25 -5.37
N THR A 56 -9.95 8.34 -5.06
CA THR A 56 -11.34 8.70 -4.75
C THR A 56 -11.40 9.58 -3.49
N LEU A 57 -10.68 9.22 -2.44
CA LEU A 57 -10.59 10.02 -1.22
C LEU A 57 -9.98 11.40 -1.48
N ALA A 58 -8.85 11.45 -2.20
CA ALA A 58 -8.18 12.70 -2.56
C ALA A 58 -9.13 13.63 -3.33
N GLY A 59 -9.85 13.08 -4.31
CA GLY A 59 -10.85 13.80 -5.09
C GLY A 59 -12.01 14.32 -4.23
N ALA A 60 -12.57 13.47 -3.36
CA ALA A 60 -13.66 13.86 -2.46
C ALA A 60 -13.27 15.01 -1.52
N VAL A 61 -12.07 14.94 -0.93
CA VAL A 61 -11.56 15.98 -0.03
C VAL A 61 -11.25 17.27 -0.79
N ALA A 62 -10.69 17.17 -2.00
CA ALA A 62 -10.44 18.33 -2.85
C ALA A 62 -11.76 19.02 -3.26
N GLN A 63 -12.79 18.27 -3.61
CA GLN A 63 -14.12 18.80 -3.98
C GLN A 63 -14.85 19.45 -2.78
N ALA A 64 -14.57 19.01 -1.55
CA ALA A 64 -15.14 19.60 -0.35
C ALA A 64 -14.48 20.94 0.05
N GLN A 65 -13.37 21.35 -0.58
CA GLN A 65 -12.72 22.62 -0.27
C GLN A 65 -13.50 23.82 -0.81
N PRO A 66 -13.62 24.93 -0.05
CA PRO A 66 -14.35 26.10 -0.52
C PRO A 66 -13.68 26.71 -1.75
N ALA A 67 -14.48 27.03 -2.77
CA ALA A 67 -14.00 27.56 -4.05
C ALA A 67 -13.11 28.81 -3.91
N ALA A 68 -13.31 29.61 -2.85
CA ALA A 68 -12.51 30.80 -2.55
C ALA A 68 -11.01 30.50 -2.31
N HIS A 69 -10.65 29.27 -1.93
CA HIS A 69 -9.25 28.88 -1.69
C HIS A 69 -8.48 28.50 -2.97
N GLY A 70 -9.18 28.38 -4.10
CA GLY A 70 -8.58 28.03 -5.39
C GLY A 70 -8.13 26.57 -5.53
N ALA A 71 -7.76 26.20 -6.76
CA ALA A 71 -7.47 24.81 -7.12
C ALA A 71 -6.23 24.23 -6.40
N GLN A 72 -5.21 25.05 -6.16
CA GLN A 72 -3.98 24.59 -5.52
C GLN A 72 -4.20 24.16 -4.06
N ALA A 73 -5.04 24.89 -3.31
CA ALA A 73 -5.41 24.52 -1.94
C ALA A 73 -6.23 23.22 -1.90
N ALA A 74 -7.17 23.06 -2.85
CA ALA A 74 -7.95 21.83 -2.99
C ALA A 74 -7.08 20.60 -3.27
N LEU A 75 -6.12 20.71 -4.18
CA LEU A 75 -5.18 19.63 -4.49
C LEU A 75 -4.30 19.27 -3.30
N LEU A 76 -3.81 20.27 -2.57
CA LEU A 76 -3.00 20.05 -1.36
C LEU A 76 -3.80 19.31 -0.27
N ALA A 77 -5.03 19.76 0.01
CA ALA A 77 -5.89 19.12 1.00
C ALA A 77 -6.21 17.66 0.62
N GLY A 78 -6.55 17.41 -0.65
CA GLY A 78 -6.79 16.06 -1.16
C GLY A 78 -5.57 15.15 -1.02
N SER A 79 -4.38 15.67 -1.38
CA SER A 79 -3.12 14.94 -1.29
C SER A 79 -2.75 14.62 0.16
N GLN A 80 -2.91 15.58 1.08
CA GLN A 80 -2.67 15.37 2.50
C GLN A 80 -3.58 14.28 3.08
N ALA A 81 -4.88 14.34 2.77
CA ALA A 81 -5.83 13.33 3.23
C ALA A 81 -5.47 11.93 2.71
N ALA A 82 -5.09 11.80 1.44
CA ALA A 82 -4.64 10.53 0.87
C ALA A 82 -3.37 10.00 1.55
N PHE A 83 -2.37 10.85 1.82
CA PHE A 83 -1.16 10.43 2.53
C PHE A 83 -1.42 10.00 3.96
N PHE A 84 -2.28 10.71 4.71
CA PHE A 84 -2.66 10.30 6.07
C PHE A 84 -3.46 9.00 6.08
N ALA A 85 -4.38 8.81 5.13
CA ALA A 85 -5.11 7.56 5.00
C ALA A 85 -4.17 6.39 4.65
N ALA A 86 -3.23 6.60 3.72
CA ALA A 86 -2.22 5.60 3.37
C ALA A 86 -1.32 5.26 4.57
N ALA A 87 -0.89 6.26 5.35
CA ALA A 87 -0.10 6.05 6.56
C ALA A 87 -0.90 5.27 7.62
N GLY A 88 -2.17 5.60 7.84
CA GLY A 88 -3.06 4.89 8.75
C GLY A 88 -3.26 3.43 8.33
N LEU A 89 -3.51 3.19 7.04
CA LEU A 89 -3.63 1.83 6.50
C LEU A 89 -2.34 1.03 6.66
N ALA A 90 -1.18 1.63 6.35
CA ALA A 90 0.11 0.98 6.53
C ALA A 90 0.39 0.61 7.99
N LEU A 91 0.06 1.50 8.93
CA LEU A 91 0.16 1.23 10.37
C LEU A 91 -0.77 0.10 10.80
N LEU A 92 -2.03 0.10 10.35
CA LEU A 92 -2.98 -0.98 10.64
C LEU A 92 -2.49 -2.33 10.11
N CYS A 93 -2.01 -2.38 8.86
CA CYS A 93 -1.41 -3.58 8.28
C CYS A 93 -0.20 -4.05 9.12
N GLY A 94 0.70 -3.13 9.50
CA GLY A 94 1.84 -3.44 10.36
C GLY A 94 1.43 -4.01 11.72
N LEU A 95 0.43 -3.41 12.36
CA LEU A 95 -0.11 -3.89 13.64
C LEU A 95 -0.76 -5.27 13.52
N VAL A 96 -1.53 -5.52 12.46
CA VAL A 96 -2.11 -6.84 12.17
C VAL A 96 -1.02 -7.87 11.94
N SER A 97 0.01 -7.54 11.15
CA SER A 97 1.17 -8.42 10.93
C SER A 97 1.88 -8.78 12.23
N LEU A 98 2.04 -7.83 13.15
CA LEU A 98 2.60 -8.10 14.48
C LEU A 98 1.73 -9.04 15.33
N ARG A 99 0.40 -9.03 15.12
CA ARG A 99 -0.53 -9.93 15.81
C ARG A 99 -0.55 -11.34 15.24
N LEU A 100 -0.19 -11.50 13.97
CA LEU A 100 -0.20 -12.79 13.30
C LEU A 100 0.95 -13.69 13.76
N GLY A 101 2.09 -13.12 14.21
CA GLY A 101 3.19 -13.86 14.86
C GLY A 101 3.79 -15.01 14.02
N PRO A 102 4.91 -15.61 14.46
CA PRO A 102 5.66 -16.61 13.69
C PRO A 102 5.06 -18.03 13.75
N GLN A 103 3.73 -18.16 13.60
CA GLN A 103 3.03 -19.46 13.60
C GLN A 103 2.54 -19.88 12.21
N ALA A 104 2.95 -19.17 11.15
CA ALA A 104 2.75 -19.55 9.75
C ALA A 104 4.07 -19.99 9.12
#